data_AF-W7E2J6-F1
#
_entry.id   AF-W7E2J6-F1
#
_cell.length_a   1.000
_cell.length_b   1.000
_cell.length_c   1.000
_cell.angle_alpha   90.00
_cell.angle_beta   90.00
_cell.angle_gamma   90.00
#
_symmetry.space_group_name_H-M   'P 1'
#
loop_
_entity.id
_entity.type
_entity.pdbx_description
1 polymer ?
#
loop_
_entity_poly.entity_id
_entity_poly.type
_entity_poly.pdbx_seq_one_letter_code
_entity_poly.pdbx_strand_id
1 'polypeptide(L)'
;MIMPRISKSELSSAKEMTQKSRLEILNKFGKFETEVKEFEGTNKLKGKSWDSAKQHFSEYLPISDGIFNALADFGERFEQYLAAFESEVGSPKNKLDTADLEDLNNRLKNC
;
A
#
# COMPACT_ATOMS: atom_id res chain seq x y z
N MET A 1 25.33 17.05 -9.24
CA MET A 1 24.00 16.39 -9.17
C MET A 1 23.62 16.33 -7.70
N ILE A 2 22.54 16.98 -7.26
CA ILE A 2 22.10 16.91 -5.86
C ILE A 2 21.32 15.61 -5.70
N MET A 3 21.90 14.62 -5.03
CA MET A 3 21.21 13.35 -4.76
C MET A 3 20.35 13.48 -3.49
N PRO A 4 19.12 12.91 -3.47
CA PRO A 4 18.19 13.05 -2.36
C PRO A 4 18.66 12.27 -1.12
N ARG A 5 18.74 12.95 0.02
CA ARG A 5 18.99 12.34 1.34
C ARG A 5 17.65 11.88 1.92
N ILE A 6 17.39 10.58 1.91
CA ILE A 6 16.19 10.01 2.55
C ILE A 6 16.56 9.55 3.97
N SER A 7 15.89 10.10 4.98
CA SER A 7 16.05 9.67 6.38
C SER A 7 15.04 8.59 6.77
N LYS A 8 15.40 7.78 7.78
CA LYS A 8 14.47 6.81 8.37
C LYS A 8 13.20 7.48 8.88
N SER A 9 13.28 8.69 9.46
CA SER A 9 12.10 9.43 9.92
C SER A 9 11.15 9.80 8.78
N GLU A 10 11.66 10.24 7.63
CA GLU A 10 10.82 10.56 6.47
C GLU A 10 10.14 9.31 5.91
N LEU A 11 10.87 8.18 5.85
CA LEU A 11 10.32 6.89 5.44
C LEU A 11 9.29 6.34 6.43
N SER A 12 9.51 6.50 7.74
CA SER A 12 8.54 6.11 8.77
C SER A 12 7.28 6.97 8.72
N SER A 13 7.39 8.28 8.52
CA SER A 13 6.21 9.13 8.36
C SER A 13 5.43 8.81 7.08
N ALA A 14 6.12 8.51 5.98
CA ALA A 14 5.49 8.01 4.77
C ALA A 14 4.76 6.67 5.03
N LYS A 15 5.39 5.75 5.78
CA LYS A 15 4.77 4.48 6.22
C LYS A 15 3.45 4.72 6.92
N GLU A 16 3.45 5.56 7.95
CA GLU A 16 2.27 5.80 8.77
C GLU A 16 1.12 6.40 7.95
N MET A 17 1.43 7.40 7.11
CA MET A 17 0.44 8.00 6.21
C MET A 17 -0.13 6.96 5.25
N THR A 18 0.73 6.18 4.59
CA THR A 18 0.27 5.19 3.61
C THR A 18 -0.49 4.04 4.26
N GLN A 19 -0.07 3.58 5.46
CA GLN A 19 -0.80 2.55 6.21
C GLN A 19 -2.18 3.04 6.65
N LYS A 20 -2.28 4.29 7.12
CA LYS A 20 -3.57 4.89 7.47
C LYS A 20 -4.50 4.95 6.25
N SER A 21 -4.03 5.51 5.13
CA SER A 21 -4.83 5.58 3.90
C SER A 21 -5.21 4.18 3.38
N ARG A 22 -4.29 3.22 3.44
CA ARG A 22 -4.56 1.82 3.10
C ARG A 22 -5.71 1.26 3.93
N LEU A 23 -5.65 1.38 5.26
CA LEU A 23 -6.69 0.85 6.15
C LEU A 23 -8.04 1.54 5.92
N GLU A 24 -8.05 2.85 5.69
CA GLU A 24 -9.27 3.59 5.36
C GLU A 24 -9.89 3.10 4.05
N ILE A 25 -9.07 2.85 3.02
CA ILE A 25 -9.54 2.36 1.73
C ILE A 25 -10.04 0.91 1.85
N LEU A 26 -9.29 0.02 2.50
CA LEU A 26 -9.69 -1.38 2.72
C LEU A 26 -11.04 -1.47 3.44
N ASN A 27 -11.26 -0.64 4.47
CA ASN A 27 -12.53 -0.59 5.20
C ASN A 27 -13.69 -0.13 4.30
N LYS A 28 -13.48 0.86 3.42
CA LYS A 28 -14.50 1.32 2.47
C LYS A 28 -14.87 0.24 1.46
N PHE A 29 -13.89 -0.46 0.91
CA PHE A 29 -14.13 -1.56 -0.04
C PHE A 29 -14.82 -2.76 0.62
N GLY A 30 -14.41 -3.14 1.84
CA GLY A 30 -15.09 -4.21 2.59
C GLY A 30 -16.55 -3.88 2.90
N LYS A 31 -16.87 -2.61 3.22
CA LYS A 31 -18.25 -2.15 3.37
C LYS A 31 -19.03 -2.21 2.06
N PHE A 32 -18.46 -1.71 0.97
CA PHE A 32 -19.08 -1.77 -0.35
C PHE A 32 -19.40 -3.20 -0.77
N GLU A 33 -18.45 -4.13 -0.63
CA GLU A 33 -18.65 -5.55 -0.93
C GLU A 33 -19.78 -6.16 -0.10
N THR A 34 -19.85 -5.83 1.20
CA THR A 34 -20.92 -6.28 2.10
C THR A 34 -22.29 -5.75 1.62
N GLU A 35 -22.39 -4.45 1.35
CA GLU A 35 -23.62 -3.80 0.90
C GLU A 35 -24.09 -4.34 -0.46
N VAL A 36 -23.17 -4.61 -1.39
CA VAL A 36 -23.50 -5.21 -2.68
C VAL A 36 -24.00 -6.64 -2.52
N LYS A 37 -23.36 -7.47 -1.68
CA LYS A 37 -23.83 -8.84 -1.41
C LYS A 37 -25.21 -8.85 -0.74
N GLU A 38 -25.46 -7.94 0.19
CA GLU A 38 -26.78 -7.76 0.81
C GLU A 38 -27.84 -7.32 -0.22
N PHE A 39 -27.48 -6.40 -1.11
CA PHE A 39 -28.35 -5.95 -2.18
C PHE A 39 -28.65 -7.05 -3.20
N GLU A 40 -27.67 -7.84 -3.61
CA GLU A 40 -27.87 -9.01 -4.48
C GLU A 40 -28.80 -10.04 -3.84
N GLY A 41 -28.53 -10.39 -2.58
CA GLY A 41 -29.26 -11.40 -1.83
C GLY A 41 -30.66 -10.99 -1.38
N THR A 42 -31.05 -9.71 -1.53
CA THR A 42 -32.38 -9.26 -1.08
C THR A 42 -33.51 -9.79 -1.97
N ASN A 43 -34.45 -10.50 -1.35
CA ASN A 43 -35.65 -11.01 -2.04
C ASN A 43 -36.80 -9.99 -2.11
N LYS A 44 -36.62 -8.80 -1.51
CA LYS A 44 -37.65 -7.75 -1.44
C LYS A 44 -37.71 -6.89 -2.71
N LEU A 45 -36.59 -6.75 -3.41
CA LEU A 45 -36.46 -5.95 -4.63
C LEU A 45 -36.48 -6.89 -5.84
N LYS A 46 -37.55 -6.86 -6.63
CA LYS A 46 -37.79 -7.77 -7.75
C LYS A 46 -38.17 -7.01 -9.02
N GLY A 47 -37.82 -7.58 -10.17
CA GLY A 47 -38.17 -7.07 -11.50
C GLY A 47 -36.94 -6.60 -12.27
N LYS A 48 -37.07 -6.52 -13.60
CA LYS A 48 -35.94 -6.34 -14.54
C LYS A 48 -35.00 -5.20 -14.17
N SER A 49 -35.51 -4.08 -13.69
CA SER A 49 -34.68 -2.93 -13.29
C SER A 49 -33.81 -3.24 -12.06
N TRP A 50 -34.37 -3.94 -11.07
CA TRP A 50 -33.62 -4.38 -9.89
C TRP A 50 -32.61 -5.47 -10.23
N ASP A 51 -33.00 -6.42 -11.09
CA ASP A 51 -32.09 -7.48 -11.56
C ASP A 51 -30.90 -6.89 -12.31
N SER A 52 -31.14 -5.91 -13.20
CA SER A 52 -30.07 -5.18 -13.90
C SER A 52 -29.18 -4.40 -12.96
N ALA A 53 -29.75 -3.75 -11.93
CA ALA A 53 -28.96 -3.01 -10.94
C ALA A 53 -28.07 -3.97 -10.13
N LYS A 54 -28.61 -5.12 -9.69
CA LYS A 54 -27.85 -6.16 -8.98
C LYS A 54 -26.67 -6.62 -9.82
N GLN A 55 -26.91 -7.02 -11.07
CA GLN A 55 -25.85 -7.43 -11.98
C GLN A 55 -24.78 -6.35 -12.16
N HIS A 56 -25.18 -5.08 -12.34
CA HIS A 56 -24.24 -4.00 -12.51
C HIS A 56 -23.31 -3.83 -11.30
N PHE A 57 -23.83 -3.93 -10.07
CA PHE A 57 -23.00 -3.86 -8.87
C PHE A 57 -22.12 -5.09 -8.68
N SER A 58 -22.60 -6.29 -9.05
CA SER A 58 -21.80 -7.53 -9.03
C SER A 58 -20.52 -7.42 -9.85
N GLU A 59 -20.58 -6.73 -11.00
CA GLU A 59 -19.44 -6.54 -11.91
C GLU A 59 -18.28 -5.75 -11.27
N TYR A 60 -18.54 -4.96 -10.21
CA TYR A 60 -17.50 -4.22 -9.49
C TYR A 60 -16.86 -5.01 -8.34
N LEU A 61 -17.44 -6.15 -7.92
CA LEU A 61 -16.86 -6.97 -6.84
C LEU A 61 -15.44 -7.44 -7.17
N PRO A 62 -15.13 -7.96 -8.38
CA PRO A 62 -13.76 -8.34 -8.73
C PRO A 62 -12.76 -7.17 -8.70
N ILE A 63 -13.23 -5.95 -9.01
CA ILE A 63 -12.40 -4.74 -8.97
C ILE A 63 -12.10 -4.36 -7.52
N SER A 64 -13.12 -4.43 -6.65
CA SER A 64 -12.98 -4.25 -5.21
C SER A 64 -11.95 -5.22 -4.62
N ASP A 65 -12.05 -6.51 -4.95
CA ASP A 65 -11.12 -7.55 -4.50
C ASP A 65 -9.69 -7.30 -5.00
N GLY A 66 -9.54 -6.91 -6.27
CA GLY A 66 -8.25 -6.58 -6.85
C GLY A 66 -7.56 -5.41 -6.14
N ILE A 67 -8.31 -4.35 -5.86
CA ILE A 67 -7.79 -3.18 -5.11
C ILE A 67 -7.45 -3.58 -3.67
N PHE A 68 -8.31 -4.38 -3.03
CA PHE A 68 -8.07 -4.90 -1.69
C PHE A 68 -6.74 -5.66 -1.62
N ASN A 69 -6.53 -6.62 -2.53
CA ASN A 69 -5.32 -7.44 -2.57
C ASN A 69 -4.07 -6.60 -2.89
N ALA A 70 -4.15 -5.69 -3.88
CA ALA A 70 -3.02 -4.83 -4.22
C ALA A 70 -2.60 -3.92 -3.05
N LEU A 71 -3.58 -3.37 -2.32
CA LEU A 71 -3.33 -2.59 -1.11
C LEU A 71 -2.78 -3.46 0.01
N ALA A 72 -3.28 -4.70 0.15
CA ALA A 72 -2.79 -5.65 1.12
C ALA A 72 -1.29 -5.92 0.91
N ASP A 73 -0.92 -6.30 -0.31
CA ASP A 73 0.44 -6.58 -0.77
C ASP A 73 1.37 -5.38 -0.64
N PHE A 74 0.89 -4.18 -1.00
CA PHE A 74 1.67 -2.95 -0.87
C PHE A 74 2.10 -2.74 0.59
N GLY A 75 1.18 -2.93 1.53
CA GLY A 75 1.46 -2.79 2.96
C GLY A 75 2.58 -3.72 3.41
N GLU A 76 2.49 -5.00 3.06
CA GLU A 76 3.50 -6.01 3.43
C GLU A 76 4.87 -5.70 2.80
N ARG A 77 4.92 -5.40 1.50
CA ARG A 77 6.16 -5.09 0.79
C ARG A 77 6.83 -3.83 1.31
N PHE A 78 6.04 -2.81 1.66
CA PHE A 78 6.59 -1.57 2.21
C PHE A 78 7.19 -1.79 3.61
N GLU A 79 6.59 -2.67 4.42
CA GLU A 79 7.18 -3.08 5.71
C GLU A 79 8.49 -3.83 5.55
N GLN A 80 8.55 -4.76 4.60
CA GLN A 80 9.78 -5.49 4.27
C GLN A 80 10.89 -4.54 3.80
N TYR A 81 10.55 -3.56 2.94
CA TYR A 81 11.50 -2.54 2.49
C TYR A 81 12.07 -1.74 3.65
N LEU A 82 11.24 -1.30 4.60
CA LEU A 82 11.71 -0.52 5.74
C LEU A 82 12.63 -1.33 6.66
N ALA A 83 12.33 -2.61 6.87
CA ALA A 83 13.18 -3.50 7.64
C ALA A 83 14.54 -3.72 6.96
N ALA A 84 14.56 -3.93 5.64
CA ALA A 84 15.79 -4.04 4.86
C ALA A 84 16.60 -2.74 4.90
N PHE A 85 15.94 -1.59 4.69
CA PHE A 85 16.57 -0.28 4.80
C PHE A 85 17.19 -0.06 6.19
N GLU A 86 16.47 -0.37 7.27
CA GLU A 86 17.03 -0.26 8.62
C GLU A 86 18.24 -1.17 8.84
N SER A 87 18.23 -2.38 8.27
CA SER A 87 19.38 -3.30 8.34
C SER A 87 20.61 -2.77 7.60
N GLU A 88 20.44 -2.03 6.51
CA GLU A 88 21.53 -1.47 5.71
C GLU A 88 22.07 -0.15 6.29
N VAL A 89 21.18 0.72 6.79
CA VAL A 89 21.50 2.09 7.22
C VAL A 89 21.86 2.17 8.72
N GLY A 90 21.44 1.18 9.52
CA GLY A 90 21.60 1.18 10.97
C GLY A 90 20.67 2.18 11.68
N SER A 91 21.09 2.65 12.86
CA SER A 91 20.26 3.43 13.80
C SER A 91 19.58 4.67 13.18
N PRO A 92 18.36 5.08 13.62
CA PRO A 92 17.54 6.15 13.03
C PRO A 92 18.18 7.54 12.90
N LYS A 93 19.34 7.76 13.54
CA LYS A 93 20.09 9.01 13.46
C LYS A 93 20.99 9.08 12.22
N ASN A 94 21.22 7.95 11.56
CA ASN A 94 22.05 7.87 10.37
C ASN A 94 21.21 8.26 9.16
N LYS A 95 21.64 9.33 8.46
CA LYS A 95 21.20 9.56 7.09
C LYS A 95 22.02 8.62 6.21
N LEU A 96 21.40 7.92 5.29
CA LEU A 96 22.13 7.25 4.24
C LEU A 96 22.69 8.35 3.32
N ASP A 97 23.92 8.79 3.57
CA ASP A 97 24.60 9.66 2.62
C ASP A 97 25.23 8.76 1.55
N THR A 98 24.54 8.64 0.43
CA THR A 98 24.99 7.83 -0.70
C THR A 98 26.31 8.34 -1.26
N ALA A 99 26.70 9.60 -1.02
CA ALA A 99 28.02 10.10 -1.39
C ALA A 99 29.13 9.51 -0.51
N ASP A 100 28.89 9.34 0.79
CA ASP A 100 29.85 8.72 1.71
C ASP A 100 29.99 7.20 1.43
N LEU A 101 28.90 6.53 1.03
CA LEU A 101 28.93 5.14 0.58
C LEU A 101 29.69 4.97 -0.75
N GLU A 102 29.52 5.90 -1.69
CA GLU A 102 30.23 5.89 -2.97
C GLU A 102 31.72 6.19 -2.78
N ASP A 103 32.07 7.14 -1.90
CA ASP A 103 33.46 7.40 -1.50
C ASP A 103 34.09 6.17 -0.83
N LEU A 104 33.38 5.53 0.12
CA LEU A 104 33.83 4.31 0.77
C LEU A 104 34.06 3.17 -0.22
N ASN A 105 33.14 2.96 -1.17
CA ASN A 105 33.28 1.95 -2.23
C ASN A 105 34.48 2.25 -3.16
N ASN A 106 34.70 3.52 -3.52
CA ASN A 106 35.85 3.92 -4.33
C ASN A 106 37.16 3.71 -3.57
N ARG A 107 37.20 3.98 -2.27
CA ARG A 107 38.36 3.70 -1.41
C ARG A 107 38.64 2.20 -1.28
N LEU A 108 37.61 1.38 -1.11
CA LEU A 108 37.73 -0.08 -1.05
C LEU A 108 38.17 -0.72 -2.37
N LYS A 109 37.78 -0.16 -3.52
CA LYS A 109 38.24 -0.61 -4.85
C LYS A 109 39.68 -0.24 -5.17
N ASN A 110 40.21 0.79 -4.50
CA ASN A 110 41.59 1.26 -4.67
C ASN A 110 42.54 0.74 -3.58
N CYS A 111 42.09 -0.26 -2.80
CA CYS A 111 42.89 -1.04 -1.86
C CYS A 111 43.27 -2.41 -2.44
#